data_AF-L8JMR4-F1
#
_entry.id   AF-L8JMR4-F1
#
_cell.length_a   1.000
_cell.length_b   1.000
_cell.length_c   1.000
_cell.angle_alpha   90.00
_cell.angle_beta   90.00
_cell.angle_gamma   90.00
#
_symmetry.space_group_name_H-M   'P 1'
#
loop_
_entity.id
_entity.type
_entity.pdbx_description
1 polymer ?
#
loop_
_entity_poly.entity_id
_entity_poly.type
_entity_poly.pdbx_seq_one_letter_code
_entity_poly.pdbx_strand_id
1 'polypeptide(L)'
;MNNKAFKFAYFTLLMTLTISQGFAQLKTGCEPKSCGPDNTKVAEAKVITELRSELETVIMSMKNSSIFFSTEITSFEVPAGSSDDESVLFIAQAAAVVRAELVERLPESILMHELRHFRPDPASSKQQVLKNVKIEVSLLTEQVSKI
;
A
#
# COMPACT_ATOMS: atom_id res chain seq x y z
N MET A 1 -10.85 34.85 56.90
CA MET A 1 -9.72 35.77 56.70
C MET A 1 -8.98 35.37 55.43
N ASN A 2 -9.07 36.25 54.43
CA ASN A 2 -8.18 36.50 53.28
C ASN A 2 -6.99 35.54 53.05
N ASN A 3 -6.82 35.05 51.81
CA ASN A 3 -5.99 35.76 50.82
C ASN A 3 -5.92 35.07 49.45
N LYS A 4 -6.23 35.86 48.41
CA LYS A 4 -5.49 36.04 47.13
C LYS A 4 -5.31 34.79 46.25
N ALA A 5 -6.16 34.56 45.25
CA ALA A 5 -6.07 35.17 43.91
C ALA A 5 -4.71 34.97 43.21
N PHE A 6 -4.59 33.91 42.41
CA PHE A 6 -3.57 33.82 41.37
C PHE A 6 -4.24 33.47 40.05
N LYS A 7 -4.39 34.51 39.22
CA LYS A 7 -4.84 34.44 37.84
C LYS A 7 -3.63 34.07 36.98
N PHE A 8 -3.71 33.00 36.21
CA PHE A 8 -2.89 32.83 35.01
C PHE A 8 -3.84 32.44 33.87
N ALA A 9 -4.32 33.47 33.18
CA ALA A 9 -5.15 33.34 32.00
C ALA A 9 -4.26 33.34 30.76
N TYR A 10 -4.43 32.29 29.96
CA TYR A 10 -4.46 32.34 28.50
C TYR A 10 -3.35 33.12 27.79
N PHE A 11 -2.27 32.39 27.46
CA PHE A 11 -1.37 32.74 26.37
C PHE A 11 -2.00 32.23 25.06
N THR A 12 -2.98 32.97 24.54
CA THR A 12 -3.65 32.64 23.28
C THR A 12 -2.79 33.13 22.11
N LEU A 13 -2.09 32.16 21.51
CA LEU A 13 -1.42 32.27 20.22
C LEU A 13 -2.47 32.47 19.12
N LEU A 14 -2.61 33.68 18.59
CA LEU A 14 -3.42 33.97 17.41
C LEU A 14 -2.47 34.32 16.25
N MET A 15 -2.00 33.28 15.54
CA MET A 15 -1.52 33.45 14.17
C MET A 15 -2.73 33.36 13.23
N THR A 16 -3.10 34.50 12.66
CA THR A 16 -4.07 34.62 11.60
C THR A 16 -3.49 34.08 10.29
N LEU A 17 -3.81 32.82 9.97
CA LEU A 17 -3.64 32.26 8.63
C LEU A 17 -4.70 32.88 7.70
N THR A 18 -4.23 33.73 6.80
CA THR A 18 -4.98 34.20 5.63
C THR A 18 -5.11 33.04 4.64
N ILE A 19 -6.33 32.56 4.42
CA ILE A 19 -6.64 31.66 3.31
C ILE A 19 -6.97 32.53 2.10
N SER A 20 -5.97 32.87 1.30
CA SER A 20 -6.17 33.39 -0.05
C SER A 20 -6.34 32.22 -1.01
N GLN A 21 -7.50 32.22 -1.67
CA GLN A 21 -7.82 31.37 -2.81
C GLN A 21 -6.76 31.53 -3.90
N GLY A 22 -6.35 30.40 -4.49
CA GLY A 22 -5.42 30.36 -5.62
C GLY A 22 -5.50 29.03 -6.34
N PHE A 23 -6.66 28.72 -6.93
CA PHE A 23 -6.72 27.77 -8.04
C PHE A 23 -5.97 28.40 -9.23
N ALA A 24 -4.71 28.03 -9.41
CA ALA A 24 -3.98 28.28 -10.64
C ALA A 24 -3.89 26.96 -11.42
N GLN A 25 -4.62 26.93 -12.52
CA GLN A 25 -4.45 25.95 -13.59
C GLN A 25 -2.99 25.99 -14.07
N LEU A 26 -2.30 24.85 -14.09
CA LEU A 26 -1.20 24.65 -15.04
C LEU A 26 -1.39 23.33 -15.78
N LYS A 27 -1.92 23.45 -16.99
CA LYS A 27 -1.69 22.50 -18.07
C LYS A 27 -0.20 22.58 -18.48
N THR A 28 0.30 21.42 -18.92
CA THR A 28 1.46 21.20 -19.81
C THR A 28 2.85 21.57 -19.28
N GLY A 29 3.71 20.54 -19.17
CA GLY A 29 5.17 20.69 -19.22
C GLY A 29 5.90 20.20 -17.98
N CYS A 30 5.96 18.89 -17.74
CA CYS A 30 6.98 18.35 -16.85
C CYS A 30 8.33 18.35 -17.58
N GLU A 31 9.12 19.42 -17.44
CA GLU A 31 10.56 19.35 -17.69
C GLU A 31 11.32 18.95 -16.40
N PRO A 32 12.41 18.15 -16.53
CA PRO A 32 12.97 17.42 -15.41
C PRO A 32 14.09 18.23 -14.77
N LYS A 33 13.86 18.79 -13.58
CA LYS A 33 14.90 19.18 -12.59
C LYS A 33 14.24 19.93 -11.44
N SER A 34 13.77 19.19 -10.43
CA SER A 34 13.85 19.52 -8.99
C SER A 34 12.93 18.57 -8.21
N CYS A 35 13.39 17.34 -8.00
CA CYS A 35 12.70 16.38 -7.13
C CYS A 35 13.07 16.68 -5.68
N GLY A 36 12.30 17.54 -5.01
CA GLY A 36 12.31 17.63 -3.55
C GLY A 36 11.63 16.41 -2.89
N PRO A 37 11.79 16.22 -1.58
CA PRO A 37 11.23 15.09 -0.82
C PRO A 37 9.69 14.98 -0.87
N ASP A 38 8.99 16.04 -1.28
CA ASP A 38 7.52 16.04 -1.40
C ASP A 38 7.04 15.29 -2.65
N ASN A 39 7.80 15.33 -3.75
CA ASN A 39 7.46 14.59 -4.97
C ASN A 39 7.67 13.08 -4.80
N THR A 40 8.61 12.67 -3.95
CA THR A 40 8.86 11.24 -3.65
C THR A 40 7.74 10.65 -2.80
N LYS A 41 7.16 11.39 -1.86
CA LYS A 41 6.04 10.89 -1.03
C LYS A 41 4.76 10.68 -1.83
N VAL A 42 4.44 11.62 -2.73
CA VAL A 42 3.28 11.47 -3.63
C VAL A 42 3.48 10.29 -4.59
N ALA A 43 4.71 10.08 -5.08
CA ALA A 43 5.03 8.93 -5.92
C ALA A 43 4.92 7.60 -5.14
N GLU A 44 5.37 7.55 -3.88
CA GLU A 44 5.25 6.36 -3.03
C GLU A 44 3.78 6.01 -2.72
N ALA A 45 2.97 6.99 -2.32
CA ALA A 45 1.54 6.77 -2.05
C ALA A 45 0.78 6.25 -3.29
N LYS A 46 1.12 6.76 -4.47
CA LYS A 46 0.58 6.26 -5.74
C LYS A 46 0.94 4.79 -5.97
N VAL A 47 2.21 4.44 -5.81
CA VAL A 47 2.68 3.06 -5.95
C VAL A 47 2.00 2.12 -4.97
N ILE A 48 1.81 2.53 -3.72
CA ILE A 48 1.11 1.72 -2.71
C ILE A 48 -0.35 1.49 -3.10
N THR A 49 -1.02 2.53 -3.62
CA THR A 49 -2.40 2.43 -4.11
C THR A 49 -2.51 1.49 -5.30
N GLU A 50 -1.56 1.56 -6.25
CA GLU A 50 -1.50 0.67 -7.41
C GLU A 50 -1.29 -0.79 -6.97
N LEU A 51 -0.31 -1.06 -6.09
CA LEU A 51 -0.04 -2.41 -5.58
C LEU A 51 -1.24 -3.02 -4.87
N ARG A 52 -1.98 -2.23 -4.09
CA ARG A 52 -3.21 -2.68 -3.45
C ARG A 52 -4.26 -3.08 -4.48
N SER A 53 -4.47 -2.24 -5.50
CA SER A 53 -5.46 -2.50 -6.56
C SER A 53 -5.08 -3.72 -7.42
N GLU A 54 -3.80 -3.91 -7.71
CA GLU A 54 -3.29 -5.11 -8.38
C GLU A 54 -3.58 -6.37 -7.56
N LEU A 55 -3.33 -6.32 -6.24
CA LEU A 55 -3.61 -7.45 -5.36
C LEU A 55 -5.11 -7.75 -5.22
N GLU A 56 -5.97 -6.72 -5.16
CA GLU A 56 -7.42 -6.89 -5.22
C GLU A 56 -7.86 -7.55 -6.54
N THR A 57 -7.21 -7.19 -7.65
CA THR A 57 -7.45 -7.81 -8.96
C THR A 57 -7.03 -9.28 -8.98
N VAL A 58 -5.92 -9.63 -8.33
CA VAL A 58 -5.48 -11.02 -8.13
C VAL A 58 -6.54 -11.82 -7.36
N ILE A 59 -7.02 -11.29 -6.23
CA ILE A 59 -8.06 -11.93 -5.42
C ILE A 59 -9.35 -12.14 -6.22
N MET A 60 -9.76 -11.12 -6.99
CA MET A 60 -10.93 -11.21 -7.86
C MET A 60 -10.74 -12.27 -8.97
N SER A 61 -9.54 -12.38 -9.53
CA SER A 61 -9.22 -13.40 -10.54
C SER A 61 -9.29 -14.81 -9.96
N MET A 62 -8.76 -15.00 -8.74
CA MET A 62 -8.90 -16.26 -8.01
C MET A 62 -10.37 -16.62 -7.78
N LYS A 63 -11.18 -15.66 -7.31
CA LYS A 63 -12.62 -15.83 -7.09
C LYS A 63 -13.38 -16.25 -8.35
N ASN A 64 -12.97 -15.74 -9.51
CA ASN A 64 -13.63 -16.00 -10.80
C ASN A 64 -13.07 -17.23 -11.54
N SER A 65 -11.98 -17.83 -11.04
CA SER A 65 -11.37 -19.00 -11.67
C SER A 65 -12.22 -20.27 -11.47
N SER A 66 -11.91 -21.32 -12.23
CA SER A 66 -12.51 -22.65 -12.02
C SER A 66 -11.92 -23.41 -10.82
N ILE A 67 -10.88 -22.87 -10.18
CA ILE A 67 -10.19 -23.50 -9.05
C ILE A 67 -10.87 -23.07 -7.75
N PHE A 68 -11.13 -24.03 -6.86
CA PHE A 68 -11.74 -23.74 -5.57
C PHE A 68 -10.67 -23.21 -4.59
N PHE A 69 -10.76 -21.92 -4.30
CA PHE A 69 -9.99 -21.25 -3.25
C PHE A 69 -10.84 -21.06 -2.00
N SER A 70 -10.19 -20.88 -0.84
CA SER A 70 -10.90 -20.62 0.41
C SER A 70 -11.77 -19.36 0.34
N THR A 71 -12.93 -19.40 1.02
CA THR A 71 -13.83 -18.25 1.10
C THR A 71 -13.15 -17.06 1.77
N GLU A 72 -12.31 -17.31 2.77
CA GLU A 72 -11.53 -16.29 3.46
C GLU A 72 -10.72 -15.43 2.48
N ILE A 73 -10.05 -16.06 1.52
CA ILE A 73 -9.27 -15.35 0.49
C ILE A 73 -10.15 -14.67 -0.53
N THR A 74 -11.17 -15.36 -1.05
CA THR A 74 -12.02 -14.81 -2.12
C THR A 74 -12.98 -13.71 -1.65
N SER A 75 -13.17 -13.56 -0.33
CA SER A 75 -13.83 -12.40 0.29
C SER A 75 -12.87 -11.41 0.94
N PHE A 76 -11.55 -11.62 0.82
CA PHE A 76 -10.57 -10.76 1.46
C PHE A 76 -10.53 -9.39 0.78
N GLU A 77 -10.63 -8.33 1.58
CA GLU A 77 -10.39 -6.96 1.15
C GLU A 77 -9.08 -6.48 1.76
N VAL A 78 -8.21 -5.88 0.95
CA VAL A 78 -6.92 -5.38 1.44
C VAL A 78 -7.16 -4.02 2.09
N PRO A 79 -7.02 -3.89 3.42
CA PRO A 79 -7.32 -2.64 4.11
C PRO A 79 -6.34 -1.54 3.70
N ALA A 80 -6.85 -0.31 3.60
CA ALA A 80 -6.01 0.88 3.53
C ALA A 80 -5.47 1.17 4.95
N GLY A 81 -4.16 1.40 5.07
CA GLY A 81 -3.55 1.83 6.32
C GLY A 81 -3.80 3.31 6.59
N SER A 82 -3.66 3.72 7.85
CA SER A 82 -3.64 5.12 8.28
C SER A 82 -2.34 5.85 7.88
N SER A 83 -1.33 5.09 7.46
CA SER A 83 -0.05 5.57 6.92
C SER A 83 0.41 4.69 5.75
N ASP A 84 1.37 5.20 4.97
CA ASP A 84 2.01 4.44 3.89
C ASP A 84 2.70 3.17 4.42
N ASP A 85 3.33 3.26 5.59
CA ASP A 85 4.06 2.14 6.19
C ASP A 85 3.10 1.02 6.60
N GLU A 86 2.00 1.39 7.24
CA GLU A 86 0.93 0.46 7.60
C GLU A 86 0.27 -0.14 6.35
N SER A 87 0.03 0.66 5.32
CA SER A 87 -0.51 0.19 4.04
C SER A 87 0.41 -0.84 3.37
N VAL A 88 1.72 -0.58 3.35
CA VAL A 88 2.71 -1.54 2.81
C VAL A 88 2.70 -2.84 3.61
N LEU A 89 2.57 -2.78 4.94
CA LEU A 89 2.48 -3.98 5.78
C LEU A 89 1.21 -4.79 5.49
N PHE A 90 0.05 -4.13 5.36
CA PHE A 90 -1.20 -4.82 5.02
C PHE A 90 -1.14 -5.48 3.64
N ILE A 91 -0.59 -4.79 2.64
CA ILE A 91 -0.39 -5.39 1.30
C ILE A 91 0.58 -6.57 1.39
N ALA A 92 1.69 -6.45 2.13
CA ALA A 92 2.66 -7.53 2.30
C ALA A 92 2.04 -8.78 2.94
N GLN A 93 1.24 -8.58 4.00
CA GLN A 93 0.53 -9.68 4.67
C GLN A 93 -0.46 -10.34 3.72
N ALA A 94 -1.30 -9.55 3.05
CA ALA A 94 -2.27 -10.05 2.09
C ALA A 94 -1.61 -10.84 0.95
N ALA A 95 -0.53 -10.31 0.37
CA ALA A 95 0.23 -10.98 -0.69
C ALA A 95 0.79 -12.33 -0.22
N ALA A 96 1.33 -12.40 1.00
CA ALA A 96 1.86 -13.64 1.55
C ALA A 96 0.77 -14.70 1.76
N VAL A 97 -0.42 -14.30 2.23
CA VAL A 97 -1.56 -15.21 2.40
C VAL A 97 -2.07 -15.70 1.04
N VAL A 98 -2.23 -14.80 0.06
CA VAL A 98 -2.63 -15.15 -1.30
C VAL A 98 -1.62 -16.11 -1.95
N ARG A 99 -0.31 -15.87 -1.78
CA ARG A 99 0.74 -16.79 -2.26
C ARG A 99 0.61 -18.16 -1.62
N ALA A 100 0.39 -18.23 -0.31
CA ALA A 100 0.23 -19.51 0.39
C ALA A 100 -0.95 -20.30 -0.18
N GLU A 101 -2.09 -19.66 -0.38
CA GLU A 101 -3.28 -20.29 -0.96
C GLU A 101 -3.01 -20.78 -2.41
N LEU A 102 -2.36 -19.98 -3.26
CA LEU A 102 -2.02 -20.41 -4.63
C LEU A 102 -1.04 -21.59 -4.63
N VAL A 103 -0.02 -21.56 -3.77
CA VAL A 103 0.97 -22.65 -3.68
C VAL A 103 0.33 -23.95 -3.15
N GLU A 104 -0.66 -23.84 -2.27
CA GLU A 104 -1.37 -25.00 -1.71
C GLU A 104 -2.38 -25.60 -2.69
N ARG A 105 -3.12 -24.76 -3.44
CA ARG A 105 -4.26 -25.19 -4.26
C ARG A 105 -3.91 -25.50 -5.71
N LEU A 106 -2.87 -24.86 -6.26
CA LEU A 106 -2.54 -25.05 -7.67
C LEU A 106 -1.75 -26.36 -7.89
N PRO A 107 -2.07 -27.15 -8.92
CA PRO A 107 -1.24 -28.28 -9.32
C PRO A 107 0.13 -27.81 -9.82
N GLU A 108 1.15 -28.65 -9.63
CA GLU A 108 2.53 -28.34 -10.01
C GLU A 108 2.69 -28.03 -11.51
N SER A 109 1.79 -28.53 -12.37
CA SER A 109 1.82 -28.27 -13.81
C SER A 109 1.50 -26.84 -14.21
N ILE A 110 0.82 -26.07 -13.35
CA ILE A 110 0.45 -24.67 -13.62
C ILE A 110 1.04 -23.68 -12.61
N LEU A 111 1.54 -24.18 -11.47
CA LEU A 111 2.22 -23.37 -10.47
C LEU A 111 3.60 -22.91 -10.98
N MET A 112 3.82 -21.60 -10.99
CA MET A 112 5.09 -20.99 -11.33
C MET A 112 6.16 -21.36 -10.31
N HIS A 113 7.32 -21.78 -10.82
CA HIS A 113 8.46 -22.15 -10.00
C HIS A 113 8.94 -20.99 -9.12
N GLU A 114 8.93 -19.78 -9.66
CA GLU A 114 9.30 -18.53 -9.00
C GLU A 114 8.37 -18.25 -7.82
N LEU A 115 7.06 -18.43 -7.99
CA LEU A 115 6.09 -18.19 -6.91
C LEU A 115 6.23 -19.23 -5.79
N ARG A 116 6.45 -20.50 -6.15
CA ARG A 116 6.65 -21.59 -5.18
C ARG A 116 7.85 -21.36 -4.27
N HIS A 117 8.93 -20.82 -4.82
CA HIS A 117 10.20 -20.63 -4.11
C HIS A 117 10.44 -19.17 -3.71
N PHE A 118 9.47 -18.28 -3.93
CA PHE A 118 9.60 -16.89 -3.57
C PHE A 118 9.83 -16.76 -2.06
N ARG A 119 10.94 -16.11 -1.71
CA ARG A 119 11.24 -15.71 -0.34
C ARG A 119 11.60 -14.24 -0.33
N PRO A 120 10.84 -13.39 0.37
CA PRO A 120 11.19 -11.98 0.49
C PRO A 120 12.53 -11.83 1.20
N ASP A 121 13.38 -10.93 0.71
CA ASP A 121 14.64 -10.60 1.38
C ASP A 121 14.35 -10.09 2.80
N PRO A 122 15.17 -10.42 3.82
CA PRO A 122 15.04 -9.83 5.15
C PRO A 122 15.02 -8.30 5.08
N ALA A 123 13.92 -7.69 5.49
CA ALA A 123 13.73 -6.26 5.36
C ALA A 123 14.34 -5.51 6.56
N SER A 124 15.28 -4.62 6.28
CA SER A 124 15.85 -3.67 7.25
C SER A 124 15.29 -2.24 7.09
N SER A 125 14.46 -2.01 6.07
CA SER A 125 13.87 -0.70 5.75
C SER A 125 12.53 -0.85 5.03
N LYS A 126 11.70 0.20 5.08
CA LYS A 126 10.43 0.30 4.34
C LYS A 126 10.64 0.06 2.84
N GLN A 127 11.70 0.62 2.26
CA GLN A 127 11.98 0.50 0.82
C GLN A 127 12.25 -0.96 0.44
N GLN A 128 12.89 -1.74 1.32
CA GLN A 128 13.08 -3.16 1.09
C GLN A 128 11.76 -3.93 1.19
N VAL A 129 10.88 -3.60 2.16
CA VAL A 129 9.53 -4.19 2.23
C VAL A 129 8.75 -3.89 0.96
N LEU A 130 8.70 -2.62 0.54
CA LEU A 130 8.00 -2.20 -0.67
C LEU A 130 8.55 -2.89 -1.92
N LYS A 131 9.87 -3.07 -2.02
CA LYS A 131 10.51 -3.82 -3.10
C LYS A 131 10.07 -5.28 -3.11
N ASN A 132 10.07 -5.95 -1.95
CA ASN A 132 9.62 -7.34 -1.84
C ASN A 132 8.15 -7.47 -2.24
N VAL A 133 7.29 -6.57 -1.76
CA VAL A 133 5.85 -6.53 -2.11
C VAL A 133 5.65 -6.36 -3.60
N LYS A 134 6.38 -5.45 -4.26
CA LYS A 134 6.31 -5.28 -5.72
C LYS A 134 6.61 -6.57 -6.48
N ILE A 135 7.66 -7.29 -6.08
CA ILE A 135 8.04 -8.54 -6.71
C ILE A 135 6.95 -9.59 -6.48
N GLU A 136 6.50 -9.74 -5.23
CA GLU A 136 5.48 -10.73 -4.88
C GLU A 136 4.16 -10.48 -5.62
N VAL A 137 3.64 -9.25 -5.59
CA VAL A 137 2.41 -8.89 -6.32
C VAL A 137 2.57 -9.14 -7.82
N SER A 138 3.71 -8.80 -8.42
CA SER A 138 3.97 -9.10 -9.84
C SER A 138 3.93 -10.61 -10.13
N LEU A 139 4.52 -11.44 -9.27
CA LEU A 139 4.49 -12.90 -9.42
C LEU A 139 3.07 -13.45 -9.26
N LEU A 140 2.30 -12.89 -8.32
CA LEU A 140 0.91 -13.26 -8.10
C LEU A 140 0.03 -12.91 -9.31
N THR A 141 0.18 -11.70 -9.86
CA THR A 141 -0.50 -11.27 -11.07
C THR A 141 -0.16 -12.17 -12.26
N GLU A 142 1.12 -12.52 -12.43
CA GLU A 142 1.51 -13.46 -13.49
C GLU A 142 0.92 -14.85 -13.27
N GLN A 143 0.91 -15.35 -12.04
CA GLN A 143 0.36 -16.67 -11.72
C GLN A 143 -1.13 -16.74 -12.04
N VAL A 144 -1.92 -15.74 -11.63
CA VAL A 144 -3.38 -15.77 -11.87
C VAL A 144 -3.73 -15.58 -13.34
N SER A 145 -2.81 -15.10 -14.18
CA SER A 145 -3.03 -15.05 -15.64
C SER A 145 -2.99 -16.44 -16.30
N LYS A 146 -2.54 -17.47 -15.57
CA LYS A 146 -2.36 -18.84 -16.05
C LYS A 146 -3.45 -19.81 -15.55
N ILE A 147 -4.39 -19.34 -14.74
CA ILE A 147 -5.46 -20.13 -14.12
C ILE A 147 -6.83 -19.70 -14.63
#